data_AF-A0A356FDC8-F1
#
_entry.id   AF-A0A356FDC8-F1
#
_cell.length_a   1.000
_cell.length_b   1.000
_cell.length_c   1.000
_cell.angle_alpha   90.00
_cell.angle_beta   90.00
_cell.angle_gamma   90.00
#
_symmetry.space_group_name_H-M   'P 1'
#
loop_
_entity.id
_entity.type
_entity.pdbx_description
1 polymer ?
#
loop_
_entity_poly.entity_id
_entity_poly.type
_entity_poly.pdbx_seq_one_letter_code
_entity_poly.pdbx_strand_id
1 'polypeptide(L)'
;MYRIALLYLALCLLAPLGLAPLSAEDPAAGKPAAETGTKWKKGDFQPAEACKTCHPRHYEEWRGSMHAYAITDPVFHAMHRLAQKETGGAIGDFCIGCHAPVGTGTGEVTASTRSPEGLSKTALAAVSCEVCHRSVHLEDGPPSNARFSIKPGAPLVGGLPNPQQTSAHASVTNDSLKNPDFCGSCHNVVNRKGIKIEKPHEEFLASPYPARGIGCLNCHMQTYTGRATPDGPLRNRLHRHDFIGVDVAVTPFPRMGYQRREVEEFLRTAARLSVFAPQVAVAGGSFKLKVDVKNVGAGHNLPTGPSTEREMWLEVIAANRSGKILFESGTLDKQGDLRGGHGNVKQQDPQLALFTDRFVDEKGETVFFMWQAHALEEHTIPPLQTRSANYEFKIPEQFAGEELRLSVRLRFRAFPPHQLRRLGIGNLAERFPVFELGEYNSPAIPVKKSTRQEGITRVPEDVASLAKAIEEAAAGTVVSVAPGTYDLAEPLRFPGKDFVLESREGPEKTILSGPGTKPAAREASLLVFTAGETAAAVVR
;
A
#
# COMPACT_ATOMS: atom_id res chain seq x y z
N MET A 1 -9.54 -25.94 68.19
CA MET A 1 -10.71 -26.42 67.43
C MET A 1 -11.75 -25.31 67.40
N TYR A 2 -12.41 -25.14 66.25
CA TYR A 2 -13.44 -24.15 65.88
C TYR A 2 -13.00 -22.87 65.14
N ARG A 3 -13.77 -22.66 64.07
CA ARG A 3 -13.72 -21.71 62.95
C ARG A 3 -14.04 -20.27 63.38
N ILE A 4 -13.75 -19.28 62.53
CA ILE A 4 -14.73 -18.43 61.81
C ILE A 4 -14.02 -17.26 61.10
N ALA A 5 -14.47 -16.99 59.87
CA ALA A 5 -14.06 -15.90 58.98
C ALA A 5 -14.54 -14.52 59.44
N LEU A 6 -13.84 -13.45 59.07
CA LEU A 6 -14.34 -12.07 59.18
C LEU A 6 -13.96 -11.23 57.96
N LEU A 7 -14.99 -10.57 57.43
CA LEU A 7 -15.06 -9.67 56.30
C LEU A 7 -14.62 -8.24 56.66
N TYR A 8 -14.01 -7.56 55.67
CA TYR A 8 -14.05 -6.12 55.29
C TYR A 8 -13.79 -5.00 56.32
N LEU A 9 -12.81 -4.13 56.00
CA LEU A 9 -13.04 -2.74 55.55
C LEU A 9 -11.70 -2.11 55.14
N ALA A 10 -11.54 -1.68 53.88
CA ALA A 10 -10.40 -0.86 53.45
C ALA A 10 -10.89 0.56 53.15
N LEU A 11 -10.43 1.52 53.96
CA LEU A 11 -10.78 2.93 53.88
C LEU A 11 -9.91 3.64 52.82
N CYS A 12 -10.57 4.43 51.98
CA CYS A 12 -9.98 5.30 50.96
C CYS A 12 -9.25 6.50 51.59
N LEU A 13 -8.11 6.88 51.02
CA LEU A 13 -7.54 8.23 51.13
C LEU A 13 -7.18 8.72 49.72
N LEU A 14 -7.94 9.72 49.26
CA LEU A 14 -7.73 10.47 48.02
C LEU A 14 -6.69 11.59 48.26
N ALA A 15 -5.68 11.68 47.41
CA ALA A 15 -4.80 12.83 47.27
C ALA A 15 -4.96 13.44 45.86
N PRO A 16 -4.91 14.77 45.69
CA PRO A 16 -5.22 15.43 44.44
C PRO A 16 -4.03 15.37 43.48
N LEU A 17 -4.26 14.84 42.27
CA LEU A 17 -3.32 14.89 41.15
C LEU A 17 -3.31 16.31 40.57
N GLY A 18 -2.23 17.05 40.84
CA GLY A 18 -1.90 18.28 40.11
C GLY A 18 -1.45 17.93 38.69
N LEU A 19 -2.15 18.45 37.69
CA LEU A 19 -1.75 18.46 36.29
C LEU A 19 -0.60 19.45 36.10
N ALA A 20 0.63 18.94 35.98
CA ALA A 20 1.74 19.67 35.38
C ALA A 20 1.80 19.34 33.88
N PRO A 21 2.04 20.31 32.98
CA PRO A 21 2.18 20.03 31.57
C PRO A 21 3.49 19.28 31.34
N LEU A 22 3.41 18.04 30.83
CA LEU A 22 4.57 17.35 30.28
C LEU A 22 5.02 18.07 29.01
N SER A 23 5.85 19.10 29.17
CA SER A 23 6.85 19.46 28.17
C SER A 23 8.06 18.59 28.43
N ALA A 24 8.01 17.35 27.97
CA ALA A 24 9.20 16.52 27.81
C ALA A 24 9.62 16.66 26.34
N GLU A 25 10.66 17.45 26.10
CA GLU A 25 11.42 17.37 24.85
C GLU A 25 11.89 15.92 24.69
N ASP A 26 11.39 15.26 23.66
CA ASP A 26 11.79 13.91 23.29
C ASP A 26 13.24 13.97 22.77
N PRO A 27 14.24 13.29 23.39
CA PRO A 27 15.63 13.37 22.95
C PRO A 27 15.90 12.60 21.65
N ALA A 28 14.87 12.24 20.88
CA ALA A 28 14.96 11.60 19.58
C ALA A 28 15.30 12.54 18.41
N ALA A 29 15.76 13.77 18.70
CA ALA A 29 16.55 14.54 17.73
C ALA A 29 17.91 13.86 17.57
N GLY A 30 17.95 12.77 16.80
CA GLY A 30 19.18 12.09 16.45
C GLY A 30 20.18 13.10 15.93
N LYS A 31 21.34 13.19 16.60
CA LYS A 31 22.51 13.84 16.01
C LYS A 31 22.61 13.37 14.56
N PRO A 32 22.87 14.26 13.59
CA PRO A 32 23.08 13.85 12.21
C PRO A 32 24.05 12.68 12.21
N ALA A 33 23.76 11.63 11.43
CA ALA A 33 24.73 10.58 11.13
C ALA A 33 26.06 11.30 10.91
N ALA A 34 27.04 10.97 11.76
CA ALA A 34 28.28 11.70 11.85
C ALA A 34 28.76 11.97 10.42
N GLU A 35 29.12 13.23 10.12
CA GLU A 35 29.92 13.52 8.94
C GLU A 35 31.00 12.44 8.91
N THR A 36 30.92 11.55 7.92
CA THR A 36 31.82 10.42 7.82
C THR A 36 33.13 11.00 7.37
N GLY A 37 33.86 11.58 8.33
CA GLY A 37 35.21 12.07 8.14
C GLY A 37 35.96 10.98 7.41
N THR A 38 36.42 11.31 6.20
CA THR A 38 37.14 10.43 5.29
C THR A 38 38.17 9.60 6.05
N LYS A 39 37.88 8.29 6.23
CA LYS A 39 38.75 7.35 6.96
C LYS A 39 39.42 6.33 6.04
N TRP A 40 38.92 6.11 4.83
CA TRP A 40 39.46 5.10 3.91
C TRP A 40 40.29 5.72 2.80
N LYS A 41 41.31 4.99 2.36
CA LYS A 41 42.20 5.39 1.27
C LYS A 41 41.80 4.69 -0.03
N LYS A 42 42.12 5.32 -1.16
CA LYS A 42 42.01 4.67 -2.46
C LYS A 42 42.88 3.40 -2.47
N GLY A 43 42.29 2.26 -2.83
CA GLY A 43 42.95 0.95 -2.81
C GLY A 43 42.62 0.07 -1.61
N ASP A 44 41.93 0.60 -0.59
CA ASP A 44 41.45 -0.18 0.58
C ASP A 44 40.42 -1.26 0.21
N PHE A 45 39.77 -1.10 -0.95
CA PHE A 45 38.71 -1.96 -1.46
C PHE A 45 38.97 -2.42 -2.88
N GLN A 46 38.56 -3.64 -3.18
CA GLN A 46 38.66 -4.21 -4.51
C GLN A 46 37.47 -3.82 -5.38
N PRO A 47 37.66 -3.65 -6.70
CA PRO A 47 36.54 -3.56 -7.63
C PRO A 47 35.75 -4.88 -7.64
N ALA A 48 34.45 -4.83 -7.88
CA ALA A 48 33.60 -6.02 -7.86
C ALA A 48 34.03 -7.09 -8.89
N GLU A 49 34.64 -6.68 -10.01
CA GLU A 49 35.19 -7.59 -11.02
C GLU A 49 36.26 -8.54 -10.44
N ALA A 50 36.98 -8.14 -9.39
CA ALA A 50 37.98 -8.99 -8.75
C ALA A 50 37.34 -10.26 -8.16
N CYS A 51 36.07 -10.19 -7.73
CA CYS A 51 35.32 -11.32 -7.21
C CYS A 51 34.84 -12.26 -8.33
N LYS A 52 34.67 -11.77 -9.57
CA LYS A 52 34.04 -12.52 -10.69
C LYS A 52 34.75 -13.82 -11.01
N THR A 53 36.09 -13.85 -10.97
CA THR A 53 36.88 -15.03 -11.35
C THR A 53 36.53 -16.24 -10.49
N CYS A 54 36.40 -16.03 -9.17
CA CYS A 54 36.06 -17.10 -8.24
C CYS A 54 34.55 -17.21 -8.01
N HIS A 55 33.79 -16.10 -8.06
CA HIS A 55 32.34 -16.06 -7.79
C HIS A 55 31.54 -15.59 -9.02
N PRO A 56 31.64 -16.27 -10.17
CA PRO A 56 31.06 -15.76 -11.42
C PRO A 56 29.54 -15.63 -11.34
N ARG A 57 28.86 -16.58 -10.68
CA ARG A 57 27.40 -16.53 -10.52
C ARG A 57 26.98 -15.33 -9.66
N HIS A 58 27.52 -15.17 -8.45
CA HIS A 58 27.14 -14.08 -7.56
C HIS A 58 27.46 -12.71 -8.17
N TYR A 59 28.57 -12.58 -8.91
CA TYR A 59 28.88 -11.35 -9.63
C TYR A 59 27.84 -11.06 -10.73
N GLU A 60 27.45 -12.05 -11.53
CA GLU A 60 26.42 -11.88 -12.57
C GLU A 60 25.03 -11.59 -11.98
N GLU A 61 24.71 -12.12 -10.81
CA GLU A 61 23.51 -11.80 -10.02
C GLU A 61 23.56 -10.35 -9.52
N TRP A 62 24.60 -9.98 -8.77
CA TRP A 62 24.76 -8.64 -8.21
C TRP A 62 24.82 -7.56 -9.28
N ARG A 63 25.57 -7.73 -10.36
CA ARG A 63 25.77 -6.68 -11.38
C ARG A 63 24.49 -6.33 -12.16
N GLY A 64 23.46 -7.16 -12.07
CA GLY A 64 22.13 -6.91 -12.65
C GLY A 64 21.11 -6.38 -11.64
N SER A 65 21.51 -6.19 -10.38
CA SER A 65 20.64 -5.75 -9.28
C SER A 65 20.61 -4.22 -9.13
N MET A 66 19.61 -3.73 -8.40
CA MET A 66 19.53 -2.30 -8.08
C MET A 66 20.63 -1.84 -7.10
N HIS A 67 21.22 -2.76 -6.31
CA HIS A 67 22.39 -2.47 -5.49
C HIS A 67 23.62 -2.05 -6.32
N ALA A 68 23.86 -2.74 -7.45
CA ALA A 68 24.94 -2.37 -8.37
C ALA A 68 24.59 -1.12 -9.19
N TYR A 69 23.30 -0.86 -9.43
CA TYR A 69 22.82 0.29 -10.21
C TYR A 69 22.76 1.60 -9.39
N ALA A 70 22.78 1.52 -8.05
CA ALA A 70 22.37 2.59 -7.14
C ALA A 70 23.04 3.96 -7.36
N ILE A 71 24.32 4.00 -7.76
CA ILE A 71 25.06 5.24 -8.06
C ILE A 71 25.05 5.61 -9.54
N THR A 72 24.49 4.78 -10.41
CA THR A 72 24.36 5.02 -11.85
C THR A 72 22.92 5.28 -12.28
N ASP A 73 21.99 5.22 -11.32
CA ASP A 73 20.57 5.48 -11.52
C ASP A 73 20.34 6.97 -11.84
N PRO A 74 19.76 7.31 -13.00
CA PRO A 74 19.46 8.70 -13.33
C PRO A 74 18.43 9.34 -12.40
N VAL A 75 17.51 8.55 -11.80
CA VAL A 75 16.55 9.07 -10.81
C VAL A 75 17.28 9.50 -9.55
N PHE A 76 18.18 8.65 -9.04
CA PHE A 76 19.05 8.99 -7.91
C PHE A 76 19.78 10.32 -8.16
N HIS A 77 20.44 10.47 -9.31
CA HIS A 77 21.18 11.71 -9.58
C HIS A 77 20.25 12.92 -9.73
N ALA A 78 19.07 12.77 -10.31
CA ALA A 78 18.11 13.87 -10.40
C ALA A 78 17.61 14.30 -9.01
N MET A 79 17.26 13.35 -8.15
CA MET A 79 16.86 13.60 -6.76
C MET A 79 18.01 14.20 -5.95
N HIS A 80 19.21 13.63 -6.01
CA HIS A 80 20.39 14.14 -5.31
C HIS A 80 20.67 15.60 -5.72
N ARG A 81 20.64 15.91 -7.02
CA ARG A 81 20.83 17.29 -7.49
C ARG A 81 19.75 18.24 -6.97
N LEU A 82 18.48 17.83 -7.03
CA LEU A 82 17.38 18.65 -6.56
C LEU A 82 17.45 18.87 -5.05
N ALA A 83 17.71 17.82 -4.26
CA ALA A 83 17.89 17.90 -2.82
C ALA A 83 19.03 18.84 -2.43
N GLN A 84 20.20 18.71 -3.06
CA GLN A 84 21.33 19.61 -2.81
C GLN A 84 20.97 21.07 -3.12
N LYS A 85 20.23 21.31 -4.21
CA LYS A 85 19.80 22.65 -4.60
C LYS A 85 18.79 23.23 -3.62
N GLU A 86 17.72 22.51 -3.31
CA GLU A 86 16.60 23.00 -2.47
C GLU A 86 16.98 23.15 -1.00
N THR A 87 17.94 22.35 -0.53
CA THR A 87 18.45 22.44 0.85
C THR A 87 19.66 23.37 1.00
N GLY A 88 20.10 24.03 -0.08
CA GLY A 88 21.31 24.85 -0.06
C GLY A 88 22.57 24.07 0.31
N GLY A 89 22.61 22.77 0.01
CA GLY A 89 23.70 21.85 0.37
C GLY A 89 23.54 21.15 1.72
N ALA A 90 22.55 21.51 2.55
CA ALA A 90 22.40 20.95 3.90
C ALA A 90 22.08 19.45 3.92
N ILE A 91 21.58 18.88 2.81
CA ILE A 91 21.40 17.43 2.68
C ILE A 91 22.75 16.69 2.73
N GLY A 92 23.84 17.30 2.25
CA GLY A 92 25.21 16.79 2.35
C GLY A 92 25.36 15.37 1.79
N ASP A 93 26.09 14.52 2.50
CA ASP A 93 26.38 13.14 2.06
C ASP A 93 25.26 12.13 2.37
N PHE A 94 24.09 12.60 2.78
CA PHE A 94 22.97 11.77 3.25
C PHE A 94 22.60 10.67 2.23
N CYS A 95 22.46 11.02 0.96
CA CYS A 95 22.03 10.08 -0.08
C CYS A 95 23.14 9.06 -0.42
N ILE A 96 24.39 9.53 -0.49
CA ILE A 96 25.53 8.75 -0.98
C ILE A 96 26.07 7.77 0.06
N GLY A 97 25.73 7.96 1.35
CA GLY A 97 26.06 7.01 2.41
C GLY A 97 25.52 5.60 2.12
N CYS A 98 24.28 5.50 1.64
CA CYS A 98 23.66 4.23 1.24
C CYS A 98 23.95 3.88 -0.23
N HIS A 99 23.93 4.86 -1.13
CA HIS A 99 23.99 4.61 -2.59
C HIS A 99 25.40 4.37 -3.13
N ALA A 100 26.44 4.83 -2.43
CA ALA A 100 27.83 4.60 -2.81
C ALA A 100 28.75 4.52 -1.57
N PRO A 101 28.56 3.58 -0.64
CA PRO A 101 29.22 3.63 0.68
C PRO A 101 30.75 3.70 0.60
N VAL A 102 31.37 2.88 -0.26
CA VAL A 102 32.83 2.89 -0.46
C VAL A 102 33.30 4.18 -1.15
N GLY A 103 32.54 4.66 -2.14
CA GLY A 103 32.83 5.93 -2.82
C GLY A 103 32.81 7.11 -1.87
N THR A 104 31.81 7.16 -0.99
CA THR A 104 31.66 8.17 0.07
C THR A 104 32.80 8.08 1.07
N GLY A 105 33.08 6.90 1.63
CA GLY A 105 34.11 6.74 2.65
C GLY A 105 35.55 6.97 2.17
N THR A 106 35.80 6.86 0.86
CA THR A 106 37.09 7.20 0.21
C THR A 106 37.15 8.65 -0.30
N GLY A 107 36.05 9.41 -0.21
CA GLY A 107 35.95 10.79 -0.70
C GLY A 107 35.86 10.92 -2.23
N GLU A 108 35.66 9.83 -2.95
CA GLU A 108 35.50 9.83 -4.41
C GLU A 108 34.08 10.25 -4.83
N VAL A 109 33.08 9.89 -4.02
CA VAL A 109 31.70 10.35 -4.16
C VAL A 109 31.40 11.32 -3.02
N THR A 110 30.89 12.50 -3.34
CA THR A 110 30.61 13.57 -2.37
C THR A 110 29.26 14.22 -2.66
N ALA A 111 28.77 15.08 -1.77
CA ALA A 111 27.64 15.97 -2.01
C ALA A 111 27.72 16.75 -3.34
N SER A 112 28.93 17.00 -3.86
CA SER A 112 29.15 17.69 -5.13
C SER A 112 29.08 16.79 -6.37
N THR A 113 29.07 15.46 -6.20
CA THR A 113 29.01 14.50 -7.32
C THR A 113 27.65 14.58 -8.00
N ARG A 114 27.65 15.04 -9.26
CA ARG A 114 26.42 15.28 -10.05
C ARG A 114 26.04 14.15 -10.99
N SER A 115 27.00 13.26 -11.26
CA SER A 115 26.89 12.19 -12.24
C SER A 115 27.98 11.12 -12.01
N PRO A 116 27.87 9.93 -12.60
CA PRO A 116 28.79 8.83 -12.33
C PRO A 116 30.06 8.86 -13.19
N GLU A 117 30.16 9.76 -14.17
CA GLU A 117 31.32 9.84 -15.05
C GLU A 117 32.60 10.21 -14.29
N GLY A 118 33.70 9.53 -14.64
CA GLY A 118 35.01 9.75 -14.02
C GLY A 118 35.22 9.03 -12.68
N LEU A 119 34.19 8.41 -12.11
CA LEU A 119 34.33 7.59 -10.91
C LEU A 119 35.11 6.29 -11.21
N SER A 120 35.90 5.83 -10.25
CA SER A 120 36.59 4.55 -10.32
C SER A 120 35.62 3.38 -10.36
N LYS A 121 36.09 2.22 -10.83
CA LYS A 121 35.31 0.97 -10.80
C LYS A 121 34.85 0.60 -9.39
N THR A 122 35.63 0.94 -8.37
CA THR A 122 35.29 0.67 -6.97
C THR A 122 34.12 1.55 -6.50
N ALA A 123 34.12 2.85 -6.85
CA ALA A 123 33.00 3.75 -6.55
C ALA A 123 31.74 3.42 -7.37
N LEU A 124 31.91 3.09 -8.67
CA LEU A 124 30.82 2.69 -9.55
C LEU A 124 30.16 1.37 -9.14
N ALA A 125 30.85 0.53 -8.37
CA ALA A 125 30.28 -0.68 -7.81
C ALA A 125 29.26 -0.40 -6.67
N ALA A 126 29.01 0.86 -6.29
CA ALA A 126 27.92 1.24 -5.39
C ALA A 126 27.86 0.35 -4.12
N VAL A 127 26.74 -0.36 -3.90
CA VAL A 127 26.58 -1.36 -2.85
C VAL A 127 27.21 -2.69 -3.31
N SER A 128 28.54 -2.76 -3.22
CA SER A 128 29.37 -3.84 -3.76
C SER A 128 29.51 -5.05 -2.81
N CYS A 129 30.20 -6.10 -3.28
CA CYS A 129 30.56 -7.25 -2.44
C CYS A 129 31.32 -6.83 -1.18
N GLU A 130 32.23 -5.86 -1.30
CA GLU A 130 33.02 -5.34 -0.19
C GLU A 130 32.17 -4.61 0.85
N VAL A 131 31.06 -3.97 0.44
CA VAL A 131 30.14 -3.31 1.37
C VAL A 131 29.50 -4.33 2.31
N CYS A 132 28.88 -5.39 1.76
CA CYS A 132 28.18 -6.36 2.59
C CYS A 132 29.15 -7.35 3.27
N HIS A 133 30.13 -7.87 2.54
CA HIS A 133 30.99 -8.93 3.06
C HIS A 133 32.15 -8.45 3.94
N ARG A 134 32.30 -7.14 4.15
CA ARG A 134 33.20 -6.57 5.18
C ARG A 134 32.49 -5.71 6.23
N SER A 135 31.17 -5.55 6.12
CA SER A 135 30.35 -4.85 7.12
C SER A 135 29.62 -5.89 7.98
N VAL A 136 30.05 -6.06 9.22
CA VAL A 136 29.37 -6.97 10.18
C VAL A 136 29.22 -6.40 11.57
N HIS A 137 29.62 -5.14 11.74
CA HIS A 137 29.40 -4.39 12.95
C HIS A 137 28.44 -3.25 12.64
N LEU A 138 27.30 -3.27 13.34
CA LEU A 138 26.37 -2.15 13.36
C LEU A 138 26.84 -1.19 14.43
N GLU A 139 26.81 0.10 14.11
CA GLU A 139 27.11 1.13 15.09
C GLU A 139 25.94 1.29 16.06
N ASP A 140 26.18 1.84 17.24
CA ASP A 140 25.18 1.96 18.30
C ASP A 140 23.91 2.72 17.85
N GLY A 141 22.75 2.24 18.29
CA GLY A 141 21.43 2.84 18.07
C GLY A 141 20.66 2.24 16.88
N PRO A 142 19.53 2.86 16.47
CA PRO A 142 18.62 2.25 15.49
C PRO A 142 19.27 2.04 14.12
N PRO A 143 19.09 0.87 13.47
CA PRO A 143 19.59 0.62 12.13
C PRO A 143 18.87 1.55 11.15
N SER A 144 19.58 2.56 10.65
CA SER A 144 19.07 3.56 9.72
C SER A 144 20.19 4.37 9.08
N ASN A 145 19.93 5.01 7.93
CA ASN A 145 20.80 6.02 7.29
C ASN A 145 22.29 5.63 7.18
N ALA A 146 22.58 4.45 6.63
CA ALA A 146 23.91 3.86 6.48
C ALA A 146 24.69 3.67 7.79
N ARG A 147 24.01 3.41 8.91
CA ARG A 147 24.64 3.14 10.21
C ARG A 147 25.25 1.73 10.26
N PHE A 148 26.39 1.56 9.60
CA PHE A 148 27.19 0.35 9.60
C PHE A 148 28.67 0.67 9.45
N SER A 149 29.53 -0.20 9.97
CA SER A 149 30.98 -0.01 9.94
C SER A 149 31.66 -1.09 9.10
N ILE A 150 32.43 -0.64 8.09
CA ILE A 150 33.28 -1.51 7.26
C ILE A 150 34.74 -1.36 7.69
N LYS A 151 35.44 -2.49 7.81
CA LYS A 151 36.88 -2.52 8.04
C LYS A 151 37.62 -3.00 6.78
N PRO A 152 38.35 -2.10 6.07
CA PRO A 152 39.25 -2.51 5.00
C PRO A 152 40.23 -3.62 5.40
N GLY A 153 40.47 -4.56 4.49
CA GLY A 153 41.34 -5.71 4.69
C GLY A 153 40.82 -6.77 5.67
N ALA A 154 39.65 -6.57 6.29
CA ALA A 154 39.06 -7.59 7.15
C ALA A 154 38.70 -8.87 6.34
N PRO A 155 38.73 -10.05 6.97
CA PRO A 155 38.25 -11.28 6.35
C PRO A 155 36.83 -11.11 5.80
N LEU A 156 36.56 -11.70 4.63
CA LEU A 156 35.21 -11.69 4.07
C LEU A 156 34.29 -12.59 4.90
N VAL A 157 33.10 -12.09 5.19
CA VAL A 157 32.13 -12.75 6.07
C VAL A 157 31.05 -13.47 5.27
N GLY A 158 30.50 -14.56 5.81
CA GLY A 158 29.34 -15.23 5.23
C GLY A 158 28.54 -16.03 6.25
N GLY A 159 27.25 -16.24 5.99
CA GLY A 159 26.36 -16.93 6.92
C GLY A 159 26.42 -18.46 6.88
N LEU A 160 27.26 -19.06 6.03
CA LEU A 160 27.41 -20.50 5.93
C LEU A 160 28.58 -21.01 6.77
N PRO A 161 28.44 -22.13 7.50
CA PRO A 161 29.51 -22.68 8.31
C PRO A 161 30.66 -23.22 7.45
N ASN A 162 31.80 -23.46 8.11
CA ASN A 162 33.00 -24.09 7.55
C ASN A 162 33.51 -23.39 6.27
N PRO A 163 33.86 -22.09 6.31
CA PRO A 163 34.44 -21.41 5.16
C PRO A 163 35.74 -22.08 4.74
N GLN A 164 35.90 -22.33 3.45
CA GLN A 164 37.14 -22.87 2.91
C GLN A 164 38.18 -21.75 2.85
N GLN A 165 39.30 -21.93 3.52
CA GLN A 165 40.40 -20.96 3.46
C GLN A 165 41.16 -21.13 2.14
N THR A 166 41.50 -20.00 1.52
CA THR A 166 42.26 -19.95 0.27
C THR A 166 43.30 -18.84 0.36
N SER A 167 44.26 -18.83 -0.57
CA SER A 167 45.21 -17.71 -0.68
C SER A 167 44.61 -16.44 -1.27
N ALA A 168 43.40 -16.50 -1.84
CA ALA A 168 42.75 -15.35 -2.47
C ALA A 168 42.25 -14.33 -1.44
N HIS A 169 41.59 -14.80 -0.37
CA HIS A 169 41.19 -14.00 0.78
C HIS A 169 40.84 -14.89 1.99
N ALA A 170 41.01 -14.34 3.19
CA ALA A 170 40.51 -14.97 4.41
C ALA A 170 38.96 -14.93 4.43
N SER A 171 38.35 -15.98 4.97
CA SER A 171 36.88 -16.10 5.03
C SER A 171 36.43 -16.55 6.42
N VAL A 172 35.41 -15.90 6.99
CA VAL A 172 34.89 -16.21 8.33
C VAL A 172 33.38 -16.39 8.32
N THR A 173 32.87 -17.31 9.15
CA THR A 173 31.43 -17.45 9.37
C THR A 173 30.95 -16.32 10.27
N ASN A 174 29.91 -15.61 9.88
CA ASN A 174 29.23 -14.64 10.74
C ASN A 174 27.74 -14.59 10.42
N ASP A 175 26.91 -14.61 11.46
CA ASP A 175 25.45 -14.52 11.37
C ASP A 175 24.94 -13.07 11.32
N SER A 176 25.79 -12.04 11.45
CA SER A 176 25.40 -10.62 11.35
C SER A 176 24.60 -10.31 10.08
N LEU A 177 24.94 -10.94 8.94
CA LEU A 177 24.21 -10.76 7.68
C LEU A 177 22.79 -11.36 7.70
N LYS A 178 22.49 -12.27 8.64
CA LYS A 178 21.14 -12.81 8.86
C LYS A 178 20.31 -11.93 9.78
N ASN A 179 20.94 -11.03 10.54
CA ASN A 179 20.23 -10.08 11.38
C ASN A 179 19.53 -9.04 10.46
N PRO A 180 18.20 -8.87 10.55
CA PRO A 180 17.48 -7.84 9.80
C PRO A 180 18.03 -6.43 10.01
N ASP A 181 18.64 -6.13 11.17
CA ASP A 181 19.24 -4.83 11.46
C ASP A 181 20.34 -4.46 10.44
N PHE A 182 21.03 -5.45 9.86
CA PHE A 182 22.00 -5.21 8.80
C PHE A 182 21.35 -4.57 7.58
N CYS A 183 20.25 -5.15 7.10
CA CYS A 183 19.49 -4.59 6.00
C CYS A 183 18.85 -3.25 6.39
N GLY A 184 18.37 -3.13 7.64
CA GLY A 184 17.78 -1.92 8.20
C GLY A 184 18.74 -0.72 8.23
N SER A 185 20.04 -0.95 8.28
CA SER A 185 21.03 0.13 8.20
C SER A 185 20.88 1.00 6.94
N CYS A 186 20.40 0.43 5.83
CA CYS A 186 20.03 1.19 4.62
C CYS A 186 18.51 1.25 4.40
N HIS A 187 17.77 0.18 4.72
CA HIS A 187 16.33 0.05 4.48
C HIS A 187 15.46 0.54 5.65
N ASN A 188 15.95 1.56 6.34
CA ASN A 188 15.21 2.38 7.28
C ASN A 188 15.79 3.79 7.18
N VAL A 189 14.99 4.74 6.70
CA VAL A 189 15.46 6.08 6.34
C VAL A 189 14.74 7.11 7.18
N VAL A 190 15.55 7.93 7.86
CA VAL A 190 15.10 9.03 8.71
C VAL A 190 15.63 10.32 8.11
N ASN A 191 14.76 11.25 7.74
CA ASN A 191 15.21 12.51 7.15
C ASN A 191 15.97 13.38 8.19
N ARG A 192 16.59 14.48 7.74
CA ARG A 192 17.36 15.39 8.60
C ARG A 192 16.55 16.06 9.71
N LYS A 193 15.21 15.97 9.68
CA LYS A 193 14.28 16.49 10.68
C LYS A 193 13.84 15.41 11.69
N GLY A 194 14.38 14.19 11.60
CA GLY A 194 14.02 13.09 12.49
C GLY A 194 12.76 12.31 12.08
N ILE A 195 12.19 12.60 10.91
CA ILE A 195 10.98 11.94 10.42
C ILE A 195 11.35 10.65 9.71
N LYS A 196 10.73 9.54 10.11
CA LYS A 196 10.83 8.26 9.41
C LYS A 196 10.08 8.35 8.09
N ILE A 197 10.81 8.28 6.99
CA ILE A 197 10.27 8.48 5.64
C ILE A 197 10.21 7.18 4.83
N GLU A 198 11.05 6.20 5.19
CA GLU A 198 11.01 4.84 4.65
C GLU A 198 11.30 3.90 5.81
N LYS A 199 10.45 2.92 6.06
CA LYS A 199 10.59 2.03 7.22
C LYS A 199 10.36 0.53 6.97
N PRO A 200 10.81 -0.06 5.83
CA PRO A 200 10.68 -1.51 5.58
C PRO A 200 11.17 -2.38 6.74
N HIS A 201 12.29 -2.01 7.36
CA HIS A 201 12.83 -2.75 8.50
C HIS A 201 11.90 -2.77 9.70
N GLU A 202 11.36 -1.61 10.09
CA GLU A 202 10.47 -1.52 11.25
C GLU A 202 9.12 -2.19 10.98
N GLU A 203 8.57 -2.03 9.77
CA GLU A 203 7.38 -2.74 9.31
C GLU A 203 7.58 -4.25 9.37
N PHE A 204 8.76 -4.72 8.97
CA PHE A 204 9.12 -6.12 9.02
C PHE A 204 9.24 -6.66 10.45
N LEU A 205 9.90 -5.93 11.34
CA LEU A 205 10.00 -6.31 12.76
C LEU A 205 8.63 -6.34 13.46
N ALA A 206 7.70 -5.47 13.05
CA ALA A 206 6.33 -5.46 13.56
C ALA A 206 5.46 -6.62 13.01
N SER A 207 5.94 -7.34 12.00
CA SER A 207 5.22 -8.46 11.38
C SER A 207 5.39 -9.77 12.16
N PRO A 208 4.60 -10.83 11.86
CA PRO A 208 4.80 -12.15 12.44
C PRO A 208 5.98 -12.94 11.84
N TYR A 209 6.67 -12.41 10.81
CA TYR A 209 7.71 -13.14 10.08
C TYR A 209 9.00 -13.38 10.88
N PRO A 210 9.56 -12.38 11.60
CA PRO A 210 10.73 -12.59 12.47
C PRO A 210 10.51 -13.71 13.49
N ALA A 211 9.33 -13.74 14.13
CA ALA A 211 8.97 -14.77 15.10
C ALA A 211 8.89 -16.19 14.50
N ARG A 212 8.76 -16.31 13.17
CA ARG A 212 8.78 -17.57 12.42
C ARG A 212 10.17 -17.94 11.91
N GLY A 213 11.20 -17.19 12.28
CA GLY A 213 12.57 -17.39 11.79
C GLY A 213 12.75 -17.07 10.30
N ILE A 214 11.83 -16.29 9.72
CA ILE A 214 11.94 -15.78 8.36
C ILE A 214 12.59 -14.40 8.46
N GLY A 215 13.67 -14.16 7.73
CA GLY A 215 14.39 -12.90 7.60
C GLY A 215 14.35 -12.36 6.16
N CYS A 216 14.89 -11.16 5.94
CA CYS A 216 14.93 -10.49 4.63
C CYS A 216 15.55 -11.39 3.55
N LEU A 217 16.63 -12.11 3.90
CA LEU A 217 17.40 -12.95 2.99
C LEU A 217 16.60 -14.16 2.49
N ASN A 218 15.57 -14.61 3.22
CA ASN A 218 14.75 -15.75 2.79
C ASN A 218 13.95 -15.42 1.52
N CYS A 219 13.51 -14.17 1.37
CA CYS A 219 12.71 -13.71 0.23
C CYS A 219 13.55 -12.98 -0.82
N HIS A 220 14.40 -12.03 -0.40
CA HIS A 220 15.15 -11.16 -1.31
C HIS A 220 16.48 -11.76 -1.79
N MET A 221 16.98 -12.81 -1.12
CA MET A 221 18.19 -13.53 -1.48
C MET A 221 17.93 -15.04 -1.49
N GLN A 222 16.95 -15.48 -2.28
CA GLN A 222 16.46 -16.86 -2.28
C GLN A 222 17.60 -17.90 -2.33
N THR A 223 17.42 -19.01 -1.63
CA THR A 223 18.47 -20.00 -1.52
C THR A 223 18.52 -20.99 -2.68
N TYR A 224 19.71 -21.48 -3.04
CA TYR A 224 19.92 -22.56 -4.00
C TYR A 224 20.99 -23.55 -3.50
N THR A 225 21.02 -24.75 -4.09
CA THR A 225 22.10 -25.73 -3.90
C THR A 225 23.08 -25.64 -5.06
N GLY A 226 24.37 -25.55 -4.76
CA GLY A 226 25.41 -25.41 -5.78
C GLY A 226 26.77 -25.13 -5.18
N ARG A 227 27.69 -24.64 -6.01
CA ARG A 227 29.02 -24.20 -5.58
C ARG A 227 29.10 -22.68 -5.63
N ALA A 228 29.70 -22.07 -4.61
CA ALA A 228 29.93 -20.62 -4.58
C ALA A 228 31.10 -20.21 -5.50
N THR A 229 32.06 -21.11 -5.70
CA THR A 229 33.17 -20.98 -6.63
C THR A 229 33.29 -22.24 -7.50
N PRO A 230 33.93 -22.19 -8.70
CA PRO A 230 34.10 -23.37 -9.55
C PRO A 230 34.69 -24.57 -8.81
N ASP A 231 35.76 -24.37 -8.04
CA ASP A 231 36.49 -25.43 -7.33
C ASP A 231 36.03 -25.62 -5.87
N GLY A 232 35.12 -24.78 -5.38
CA GLY A 232 34.65 -24.81 -4.00
C GLY A 232 33.63 -25.93 -3.76
N PRO A 233 33.44 -26.39 -2.51
CA PRO A 233 32.54 -27.49 -2.19
C PRO A 233 31.09 -27.23 -2.60
N LEU A 234 30.34 -28.31 -2.85
CA LEU A 234 28.90 -28.23 -2.97
C LEU A 234 28.30 -27.82 -1.62
N ARG A 235 27.42 -26.81 -1.65
CA ARG A 235 26.73 -26.26 -0.48
C ARG A 235 25.24 -26.25 -0.74
N ASN A 236 24.48 -26.57 0.30
CA ASN A 236 23.06 -26.25 0.37
C ASN A 236 22.88 -24.85 0.96
N ARG A 237 21.78 -24.19 0.62
CA ARG A 237 21.41 -22.87 1.16
C ARG A 237 22.40 -21.74 0.80
N LEU A 238 22.98 -21.77 -0.40
CA LEU A 238 23.66 -20.59 -0.95
C LEU A 238 22.62 -19.53 -1.31
N HIS A 239 22.94 -18.26 -1.13
CA HIS A 239 22.01 -17.17 -1.39
C HIS A 239 22.23 -16.58 -2.80
N ARG A 240 21.13 -16.33 -3.52
CA ARG A 240 21.13 -15.50 -4.73
C ARG A 240 21.49 -14.06 -4.40
N HIS A 241 22.19 -13.38 -5.30
CA HIS A 241 22.55 -11.97 -5.17
C HIS A 241 21.80 -11.09 -6.19
N ASP A 242 20.62 -11.51 -6.63
CA ASP A 242 19.77 -10.70 -7.53
C ASP A 242 19.02 -9.59 -6.79
N PHE A 243 18.83 -9.73 -5.45
CA PHE A 243 18.18 -8.75 -4.56
C PHE A 243 16.82 -8.28 -5.09
N ILE A 244 15.95 -9.21 -5.44
CA ILE A 244 14.68 -8.90 -6.11
C ILE A 244 13.83 -7.99 -5.21
N GLY A 245 13.55 -6.79 -5.70
CA GLY A 245 12.68 -5.80 -5.08
C GLY A 245 11.54 -5.44 -6.03
N VAL A 246 11.31 -4.14 -6.22
CA VAL A 246 10.28 -3.65 -7.16
C VAL A 246 10.81 -2.64 -8.18
N ASP A 247 12.01 -2.11 -7.94
CA ASP A 247 12.64 -1.14 -8.84
C ASP A 247 13.39 -1.88 -9.95
N VAL A 248 13.47 -1.23 -11.12
CA VAL A 248 14.15 -1.76 -12.30
C VAL A 248 15.01 -0.69 -12.93
N ALA A 249 16.11 -1.09 -13.55
CA ALA A 249 16.95 -0.17 -14.30
C ALA A 249 16.19 0.42 -15.51
N VAL A 250 16.39 1.72 -15.74
CA VAL A 250 15.73 2.50 -16.81
C VAL A 250 16.72 3.07 -17.83
N THR A 251 18.00 2.79 -17.67
CA THR A 251 19.05 3.01 -18.68
C THR A 251 19.74 1.69 -18.99
N PRO A 252 20.47 1.56 -20.11
CA PRO A 252 21.17 0.33 -20.46
C PRO A 252 22.02 -0.18 -19.29
N PHE A 253 21.69 -1.37 -18.79
CA PHE A 253 22.32 -1.99 -17.63
C PHE A 253 22.34 -3.52 -17.81
N PRO A 254 23.23 -4.26 -17.13
CA PRO A 254 23.23 -5.71 -17.23
C PRO A 254 21.90 -6.35 -16.83
N ARG A 255 21.51 -7.41 -17.54
CA ARG A 255 20.40 -8.31 -17.17
C ARG A 255 19.03 -7.63 -16.95
N MET A 256 18.77 -6.45 -17.54
CA MET A 256 17.49 -5.74 -17.40
C MET A 256 16.25 -6.61 -17.68
N GLY A 257 16.30 -7.45 -18.73
CA GLY A 257 15.19 -8.34 -19.06
C GLY A 257 14.92 -9.41 -17.99
N TYR A 258 15.99 -9.93 -17.38
CA TYR A 258 15.87 -10.85 -16.24
C TYR A 258 15.30 -10.10 -15.02
N GLN A 259 15.88 -8.95 -14.67
CA GLN A 259 15.45 -8.14 -13.53
C GLN A 259 13.95 -7.81 -13.60
N ARG A 260 13.47 -7.33 -14.75
CA ARG A 260 12.05 -6.99 -14.96
C ARG A 260 11.13 -8.20 -14.77
N ARG A 261 11.50 -9.36 -15.33
CA ARG A 261 10.70 -10.59 -15.20
C ARG A 261 10.62 -11.04 -13.74
N GLU A 262 11.75 -11.10 -13.04
CA GLU A 262 11.75 -11.54 -11.64
C GLU A 262 10.97 -10.57 -10.74
N VAL A 263 11.04 -9.25 -10.98
CA VAL A 263 10.23 -8.25 -10.28
C VAL A 263 8.73 -8.48 -10.55
N GLU A 264 8.34 -8.70 -11.79
CA GLU A 264 6.94 -8.97 -12.15
C GLU A 264 6.41 -10.24 -11.47
N GLU A 265 7.17 -11.34 -11.54
CA GLU A 265 6.82 -12.60 -10.90
C GLU A 265 6.72 -12.45 -9.38
N PHE A 266 7.66 -11.73 -8.77
CA PHE A 266 7.65 -11.49 -7.33
C PHE A 266 6.44 -10.66 -6.87
N LEU A 267 6.13 -9.58 -7.59
CA LEU A 267 4.96 -8.73 -7.32
C LEU A 267 3.64 -9.49 -7.38
N ARG A 268 3.48 -10.44 -8.32
CA ARG A 268 2.28 -11.29 -8.44
C ARG A 268 2.05 -12.19 -7.22
N THR A 269 3.07 -12.40 -6.38
CA THR A 269 2.94 -13.17 -5.13
C THR A 269 2.65 -12.31 -3.89
N ALA A 270 2.76 -10.98 -4.01
CA ALA A 270 2.70 -10.06 -2.86
C ALA A 270 1.28 -9.83 -2.35
N ALA A 271 0.29 -9.76 -3.25
CA ALA A 271 -1.09 -9.40 -2.94
C ALA A 271 -2.10 -10.46 -3.39
N ARG A 272 -3.23 -10.52 -2.70
CA ARG A 272 -4.44 -11.22 -3.15
C ARG A 272 -5.57 -10.23 -3.35
N LEU A 273 -6.20 -10.30 -4.52
CA LEU A 273 -7.35 -9.50 -4.92
C LEU A 273 -8.65 -10.31 -4.77
N SER A 274 -9.67 -9.73 -4.12
CA SER A 274 -11.01 -10.32 -4.02
C SER A 274 -12.07 -9.29 -4.39
N VAL A 275 -12.96 -9.62 -5.33
CA VAL A 275 -14.01 -8.71 -5.82
C VAL A 275 -15.39 -9.23 -5.43
N PHE A 276 -16.19 -8.36 -4.83
CA PHE A 276 -17.56 -8.62 -4.41
C PHE A 276 -18.50 -7.69 -5.18
N ALA A 277 -19.21 -8.24 -6.16
CA ALA A 277 -20.13 -7.50 -7.01
C ALA A 277 -21.45 -8.26 -7.20
N PRO A 278 -22.57 -7.55 -7.41
CA PRO A 278 -23.84 -8.15 -7.79
C PRO A 278 -23.71 -9.00 -9.06
N GLN A 279 -24.37 -10.15 -9.08
CA GLN A 279 -24.44 -11.02 -10.26
C GLN A 279 -25.51 -10.57 -11.27
N VAL A 280 -26.30 -9.55 -10.93
CA VAL A 280 -27.33 -8.93 -11.77
C VAL A 280 -27.29 -7.43 -11.53
N ALA A 281 -27.35 -6.65 -12.61
CA ALA A 281 -27.49 -5.20 -12.56
C ALA A 281 -28.94 -4.78 -12.87
N VAL A 282 -29.35 -3.61 -12.41
CA VAL A 282 -30.68 -3.04 -12.68
C VAL A 282 -30.51 -1.72 -13.42
N ALA A 283 -31.11 -1.63 -14.61
CA ALA A 283 -31.14 -0.40 -15.41
C ALA A 283 -31.85 0.72 -14.64
N GLY A 284 -31.32 1.95 -14.66
CA GLY A 284 -31.77 3.06 -13.81
C GLY A 284 -31.31 2.97 -12.34
N GLY A 285 -30.77 1.82 -11.93
CA GLY A 285 -30.32 1.55 -10.57
C GLY A 285 -28.89 2.01 -10.27
N SER A 286 -28.47 1.79 -9.02
CA SER A 286 -27.08 1.94 -8.60
C SER A 286 -26.39 0.58 -8.56
N PHE A 287 -25.21 0.48 -9.18
CA PHE A 287 -24.35 -0.69 -9.11
C PHE A 287 -23.22 -0.42 -8.12
N LYS A 288 -23.11 -1.27 -7.10
CA LYS A 288 -22.11 -1.15 -6.05
C LYS A 288 -21.21 -2.38 -6.05
N LEU A 289 -19.90 -2.21 -5.96
CA LEU A 289 -18.96 -3.30 -5.74
C LEU A 289 -17.93 -2.95 -4.66
N LYS A 290 -17.40 -3.99 -4.01
CA LYS A 290 -16.29 -3.89 -3.07
C LYS A 290 -15.10 -4.68 -3.59
N VAL A 291 -13.91 -4.11 -3.48
CA VAL A 291 -12.64 -4.76 -3.84
C VAL A 291 -11.75 -4.80 -2.60
N ASP A 292 -11.36 -6.00 -2.20
CA ASP A 292 -10.42 -6.24 -1.11
C ASP A 292 -9.04 -6.54 -1.69
N VAL A 293 -8.02 -5.84 -1.19
CA VAL A 293 -6.61 -6.09 -1.48
C VAL A 293 -5.94 -6.52 -0.19
N LYS A 294 -5.46 -7.76 -0.15
CA LYS A 294 -4.76 -8.33 1.00
C LYS A 294 -3.27 -8.48 0.73
N ASN A 295 -2.43 -7.95 1.62
CA ASN A 295 -1.00 -8.27 1.63
C ASN A 295 -0.84 -9.71 2.15
N VAL A 296 -0.34 -10.62 1.30
CA VAL A 296 -0.22 -12.05 1.64
C VAL A 296 1.22 -12.57 1.55
N GLY A 297 2.08 -11.89 0.79
CA GLY A 297 3.45 -12.33 0.54
C GLY A 297 4.50 -11.50 1.27
N ALA A 298 4.25 -10.20 1.49
CA ALA A 298 5.26 -9.30 2.02
C ALA A 298 5.28 -9.29 3.55
N GLY A 299 6.48 -9.46 4.12
CA GLY A 299 6.72 -9.34 5.56
C GLY A 299 6.74 -7.89 6.06
N HIS A 300 6.64 -6.91 5.18
CA HIS A 300 6.57 -5.47 5.44
C HIS A 300 5.31 -4.88 4.76
N ASN A 301 5.10 -3.57 4.81
CA ASN A 301 3.94 -2.96 4.15
C ASN A 301 4.00 -3.15 2.62
N LEU A 302 2.83 -3.06 1.98
CA LEU A 302 2.71 -3.16 0.53
C LEU A 302 2.02 -1.90 -0.04
N PRO A 303 2.71 -1.11 -0.87
CA PRO A 303 4.17 -1.09 -1.06
C PRO A 303 4.93 -0.65 0.21
N THR A 304 6.25 -0.85 0.26
CA THR A 304 7.17 -0.33 1.30
C THR A 304 8.29 0.51 0.66
N GLY A 305 9.24 1.01 1.45
CA GLY A 305 10.42 1.77 1.00
C GLY A 305 10.04 3.23 0.74
N PRO A 306 10.42 3.83 -0.40
CA PRO A 306 9.94 5.15 -0.81
C PRO A 306 8.48 5.06 -1.28
N SER A 307 7.59 4.70 -0.35
CA SER A 307 6.17 4.40 -0.60
C SER A 307 5.38 5.60 -1.11
N THR A 308 5.89 6.82 -0.92
CA THR A 308 5.32 8.08 -1.44
C THR A 308 5.65 8.34 -2.92
N GLU A 309 6.73 7.72 -3.41
CA GLU A 309 7.16 7.76 -4.80
C GLU A 309 6.54 6.60 -5.59
N ARG A 310 6.05 5.58 -4.88
CA ARG A 310 5.43 4.39 -5.46
C ARG A 310 3.94 4.58 -5.64
N GLU A 311 3.41 4.11 -6.74
CA GLU A 311 1.97 4.02 -6.93
C GLU A 311 1.52 2.58 -6.98
N MET A 312 0.66 2.20 -6.03
CA MET A 312 -0.13 0.98 -6.09
C MET A 312 -1.61 1.38 -6.07
N TRP A 313 -2.39 0.96 -7.06
CA TRP A 313 -3.78 1.38 -7.18
C TRP A 313 -4.66 0.30 -7.80
N LEU A 314 -5.96 0.44 -7.62
CA LEU A 314 -6.95 -0.36 -8.33
C LEU A 314 -7.41 0.37 -9.60
N GLU A 315 -7.37 -0.34 -10.72
CA GLU A 315 -8.07 0.04 -11.94
C GLU A 315 -9.35 -0.78 -12.03
N VAL A 316 -10.51 -0.12 -12.16
CA VAL A 316 -11.82 -0.75 -12.25
C VAL A 316 -12.51 -0.24 -13.50
N ILE A 317 -12.85 -1.14 -14.42
CA ILE A 317 -13.56 -0.82 -15.66
C ILE A 317 -14.84 -1.66 -15.72
N ALA A 318 -15.98 -1.03 -15.95
CA ALA A 318 -17.24 -1.68 -16.24
C ALA A 318 -17.66 -1.33 -17.67
N ALA A 319 -17.80 -2.32 -18.55
CA ALA A 319 -18.13 -2.12 -19.95
C ALA A 319 -19.16 -3.14 -20.45
N ASN A 320 -19.94 -2.77 -21.47
CA ASN A 320 -20.87 -3.69 -22.10
C ASN A 320 -20.18 -4.63 -23.11
N ARG A 321 -20.94 -5.55 -23.72
CA ARG A 321 -20.42 -6.49 -24.73
C ARG A 321 -19.80 -5.83 -25.97
N SER A 322 -20.23 -4.61 -26.32
CA SER A 322 -19.64 -3.85 -27.43
C SER A 322 -18.34 -3.12 -27.07
N GLY A 323 -17.90 -3.17 -25.80
CA GLY A 323 -16.74 -2.44 -25.30
C GLY A 323 -17.03 -0.99 -24.90
N LYS A 324 -18.30 -0.55 -24.88
CA LYS A 324 -18.68 0.76 -24.37
C LYS A 324 -18.50 0.78 -22.86
N ILE A 325 -17.64 1.67 -22.38
CA ILE A 325 -17.36 1.87 -20.95
C ILE A 325 -18.53 2.62 -20.30
N LEU A 326 -19.06 2.07 -19.21
CA LEU A 326 -20.05 2.71 -18.34
C LEU A 326 -19.39 3.37 -17.13
N PHE A 327 -18.33 2.75 -16.62
CA PHE A 327 -17.60 3.21 -15.45
C PHE A 327 -16.13 2.89 -15.58
N GLU A 328 -15.29 3.80 -15.13
CA GLU A 328 -13.85 3.61 -15.05
C GLU A 328 -13.28 4.41 -13.86
N SER A 329 -12.39 3.76 -13.12
CA SER A 329 -11.59 4.37 -12.06
C SER A 329 -10.17 3.78 -12.11
N GLY A 330 -9.17 4.54 -11.67
CA GLY A 330 -7.76 4.16 -11.69
C GLY A 330 -7.13 4.12 -13.09
N THR A 331 -7.73 4.79 -14.08
CA THR A 331 -7.15 4.88 -15.42
C THR A 331 -6.18 6.06 -15.53
N LEU A 332 -5.31 5.97 -16.54
CA LEU A 332 -4.29 6.97 -16.81
C LEU A 332 -4.77 8.03 -17.81
N ASP A 333 -4.26 9.24 -17.67
CA ASP A 333 -4.43 10.31 -18.65
C ASP A 333 -3.44 10.19 -19.82
N LYS A 334 -3.47 11.16 -20.74
CA LYS A 334 -2.57 11.20 -21.91
C LYS A 334 -1.10 11.42 -21.55
N GLN A 335 -0.81 11.86 -20.32
CA GLN A 335 0.54 12.04 -19.79
C GLN A 335 1.01 10.80 -19.01
N GLY A 336 0.17 9.77 -18.91
CA GLY A 336 0.43 8.54 -18.16
C GLY A 336 0.22 8.69 -16.66
N ASP A 337 -0.36 9.79 -16.18
CA ASP A 337 -0.65 10.02 -14.77
C ASP A 337 -2.03 9.50 -14.37
N LEU A 338 -2.20 9.14 -13.10
CA LEU A 338 -3.51 8.74 -12.59
C LEU A 338 -4.45 9.94 -12.64
N ARG A 339 -5.61 9.77 -13.28
CA ARG A 339 -6.68 10.78 -13.22
C ARG A 339 -7.09 10.94 -11.76
N GLY A 340 -7.11 12.17 -11.25
CA GLY A 340 -7.49 12.48 -9.88
C GLY A 340 -6.44 12.15 -8.83
N GLY A 341 -5.31 11.56 -9.22
CA GLY A 341 -4.19 11.28 -8.32
C GLY A 341 -3.53 12.56 -7.81
N HIS A 342 -2.96 12.48 -6.61
CA HIS A 342 -2.05 13.49 -6.03
C HIS A 342 -2.58 14.94 -6.03
N GLY A 343 -3.91 15.12 -5.90
CA GLY A 343 -4.53 16.44 -5.77
C GLY A 343 -4.78 17.19 -7.08
N ASN A 344 -4.67 16.56 -8.25
CA ASN A 344 -4.99 17.20 -9.52
C ASN A 344 -6.52 17.29 -9.75
N VAL A 345 -7.13 18.36 -9.25
CA VAL A 345 -8.59 18.61 -9.30
C VAL A 345 -9.15 18.71 -10.73
N LYS A 346 -8.31 18.93 -11.75
CA LYS A 346 -8.76 19.12 -13.15
C LYS A 346 -9.14 17.83 -13.86
N GLN A 347 -8.73 16.68 -13.34
CA GLN A 347 -9.09 15.37 -13.85
C GLN A 347 -9.65 14.59 -12.67
N GLN A 348 -10.98 14.55 -12.49
CA GLN A 348 -11.53 13.95 -11.27
C GLN A 348 -11.78 12.45 -11.47
N ASP A 349 -11.10 11.64 -10.66
CA ASP A 349 -11.52 10.28 -10.34
C ASP A 349 -11.87 10.25 -8.84
N PRO A 350 -13.13 10.52 -8.48
CA PRO A 350 -13.53 10.62 -7.08
C PRO A 350 -13.52 9.27 -6.34
N GLN A 351 -13.33 8.16 -7.06
CA GLN A 351 -13.35 6.81 -6.50
C GLN A 351 -11.98 6.11 -6.62
N LEU A 352 -10.93 6.87 -6.94
CA LEU A 352 -9.56 6.34 -7.03
C LEU A 352 -9.14 5.70 -5.71
N ALA A 353 -8.88 4.40 -5.74
CA ALA A 353 -8.26 3.69 -4.62
C ALA A 353 -6.74 3.63 -4.81
N LEU A 354 -6.04 4.48 -4.06
CA LEU A 354 -4.58 4.58 -4.04
C LEU A 354 -4.02 4.08 -2.68
N PHE A 355 -2.99 3.24 -2.73
CA PHE A 355 -2.30 2.66 -1.59
C PHE A 355 -0.87 3.21 -1.46
N THR A 356 -0.73 4.53 -1.59
CA THR A 356 0.54 5.27 -1.63
C THR A 356 0.58 6.18 -0.43
N ASP A 357 1.65 6.10 0.36
CA ASP A 357 1.83 7.00 1.50
C ASP A 357 1.99 8.45 1.01
N ARG A 358 1.80 9.42 1.91
CA ARG A 358 1.86 10.84 1.56
C ARG A 358 2.80 11.58 2.49
N PHE A 359 3.79 12.29 1.92
CA PHE A 359 4.54 13.27 2.70
C PHE A 359 3.70 14.53 2.89
N VAL A 360 3.72 15.07 4.11
CA VAL A 360 3.11 16.36 4.41
C VAL A 360 4.10 17.31 5.07
N ASP A 361 3.95 18.61 4.84
CA ASP A 361 4.73 19.66 5.49
C ASP A 361 4.17 20.03 6.88
N GLU A 362 4.74 21.07 7.52
CA GLU A 362 4.29 21.54 8.85
C GLU A 362 2.84 22.02 8.88
N LYS A 363 2.26 22.35 7.71
CA LYS A 363 0.89 22.84 7.56
C LYS A 363 -0.08 21.70 7.21
N GLY A 364 0.41 20.47 7.03
CA GLY A 364 -0.38 19.33 6.58
C GLY A 364 -0.60 19.29 5.06
N GLU A 365 0.11 20.13 4.30
CA GLU A 365 0.01 20.17 2.84
C GLU A 365 0.90 19.09 2.21
N THR A 366 0.41 18.45 1.13
CA THR A 366 1.19 17.41 0.43
C THR A 366 2.49 17.98 -0.14
N VAL A 367 3.59 17.31 0.14
CA VAL A 367 4.89 17.55 -0.50
C VAL A 367 5.37 16.29 -1.21
N PHE A 368 6.32 16.43 -2.14
CA PHE A 368 6.71 15.32 -3.02
C PHE A 368 8.06 14.70 -2.66
N PHE A 369 8.87 15.40 -1.86
CA PHE A 369 10.23 14.97 -1.58
C PHE A 369 10.50 14.87 -0.08
N MET A 370 11.28 13.85 0.29
CA MET A 370 11.56 13.52 1.67
C MET A 370 12.23 14.64 2.51
N TRP A 371 13.02 15.52 1.89
CA TRP A 371 13.66 16.65 2.59
C TRP A 371 12.66 17.77 2.92
N GLN A 372 11.52 17.81 2.23
CA GLN A 372 10.42 18.75 2.47
C GLN A 372 9.51 18.26 3.59
N ALA A 373 9.38 16.94 3.77
CA ALA A 373 8.45 16.29 4.69
C ALA A 373 8.71 16.64 6.17
N HIS A 374 7.60 16.83 6.90
CA HIS A 374 7.55 16.95 8.37
C HIS A 374 6.71 15.84 9.01
N ALA A 375 5.90 15.13 8.22
CA ALA A 375 5.28 13.86 8.61
C ALA A 375 5.05 12.96 7.39
N LEU A 376 4.75 11.70 7.68
CA LEU A 376 4.35 10.68 6.71
C LEU A 376 2.94 10.20 7.09
N GLU A 377 2.00 10.31 6.16
CA GLU A 377 0.68 9.71 6.29
C GLU A 377 0.65 8.34 5.63
N GLU A 378 0.22 7.33 6.38
CA GLU A 378 0.29 5.94 5.96
C GLU A 378 -1.00 5.49 5.27
N HIS A 379 -0.85 4.99 4.05
CA HIS A 379 -1.89 4.44 3.20
C HIS A 379 -1.48 3.10 2.58
N THR A 380 -0.31 2.57 2.92
CA THR A 380 0.12 1.23 2.49
C THR A 380 -0.65 0.13 3.22
N ILE A 381 -0.49 -1.13 2.79
CA ILE A 381 -1.20 -2.30 3.36
C ILE A 381 -0.23 -3.09 4.27
N PRO A 382 -0.42 -3.11 5.59
CA PRO A 382 0.48 -3.83 6.48
C PRO A 382 0.51 -5.35 6.25
N PRO A 383 1.53 -6.07 6.75
CA PRO A 383 1.64 -7.52 6.59
C PRO A 383 0.37 -8.26 7.02
N LEU A 384 -0.12 -9.15 6.17
CA LEU A 384 -1.33 -9.97 6.40
C LEU A 384 -2.65 -9.20 6.55
N GLN A 385 -2.64 -7.87 6.40
CA GLN A 385 -3.83 -7.03 6.48
C GLN A 385 -4.51 -6.88 5.12
N THR A 386 -5.77 -6.47 5.18
CA THR A 386 -6.61 -6.18 4.00
C THR A 386 -7.02 -4.71 4.03
N ARG A 387 -6.91 -4.02 2.89
CA ARG A 387 -7.61 -2.74 2.65
C ARG A 387 -8.70 -2.94 1.60
N SER A 388 -9.81 -2.24 1.78
CA SER A 388 -10.99 -2.33 0.91
C SER A 388 -11.25 -1.02 0.19
N ALA A 389 -11.67 -1.10 -1.07
CA ALA A 389 -12.22 0.01 -1.83
C ALA A 389 -13.67 -0.30 -2.22
N ASN A 390 -14.55 0.68 -2.10
CA ASN A 390 -15.94 0.56 -2.53
C ASN A 390 -16.17 1.46 -3.74
N TYR A 391 -16.87 0.93 -4.73
CA TYR A 391 -17.22 1.66 -5.95
C TYR A 391 -18.73 1.66 -6.12
N GLU A 392 -19.26 2.78 -6.59
CA GLU A 392 -20.67 2.98 -6.90
C GLU A 392 -20.82 3.79 -8.18
N PHE A 393 -21.65 3.29 -9.10
CA PHE A 393 -22.00 4.00 -10.32
C PHE A 393 -23.42 3.68 -10.78
N LYS A 394 -24.04 4.61 -11.51
CA LYS A 394 -25.39 4.43 -12.05
C LYS A 394 -25.36 3.59 -13.32
N ILE A 395 -26.36 2.72 -13.48
CA ILE A 395 -26.59 2.01 -14.73
C ILE A 395 -27.63 2.78 -15.54
N PRO A 396 -27.32 3.37 -16.70
CA PRO A 396 -28.30 4.09 -17.49
C PRO A 396 -29.42 3.18 -18.00
N GLU A 397 -30.65 3.70 -18.13
CA GLU A 397 -31.82 2.91 -18.53
C GLU A 397 -31.65 2.19 -19.88
N GLN A 398 -30.94 2.83 -20.82
CA GLN A 398 -30.67 2.29 -22.15
C GLN A 398 -29.89 0.96 -22.16
N PHE A 399 -29.23 0.60 -21.05
CA PHE A 399 -28.52 -0.68 -20.92
C PHE A 399 -29.46 -1.84 -20.51
N ALA A 400 -30.76 -1.60 -20.36
CA ALA A 400 -31.74 -2.64 -20.10
C ALA A 400 -31.70 -3.75 -21.17
N GLY A 401 -31.49 -5.00 -20.74
CA GLY A 401 -31.37 -6.17 -21.61
C GLY A 401 -29.95 -6.38 -22.16
N GLU A 402 -29.00 -5.49 -21.86
CA GLU A 402 -27.58 -5.71 -22.16
C GLU A 402 -26.89 -6.55 -21.07
N GLU A 403 -25.59 -6.80 -21.27
CA GLU A 403 -24.70 -7.42 -20.30
C GLU A 403 -23.55 -6.47 -19.96
N LEU A 404 -23.21 -6.40 -18.68
CA LEU A 404 -22.05 -5.70 -18.15
C LEU A 404 -20.93 -6.70 -17.86
N ARG A 405 -19.67 -6.29 -18.05
CA ARG A 405 -18.49 -7.01 -17.57
C ARG A 405 -17.61 -6.08 -16.76
N LEU A 406 -17.08 -6.60 -15.65
CA LEU A 406 -16.12 -5.92 -14.80
C LEU A 406 -14.71 -6.44 -15.11
N SER A 407 -13.76 -5.53 -15.26
CA SER A 407 -12.33 -5.79 -15.20
C SER A 407 -11.75 -5.01 -14.04
N VAL A 408 -11.11 -5.71 -13.10
CA VAL A 408 -10.48 -5.12 -11.92
C VAL A 408 -9.02 -5.56 -11.89
N ARG A 409 -8.10 -4.60 -11.82
CA ARG A 409 -6.66 -4.86 -11.82
C ARG A 409 -5.98 -4.14 -10.66
N LEU A 410 -5.10 -4.83 -9.95
CA LEU A 410 -4.18 -4.23 -8.99
C LEU A 410 -2.89 -3.89 -9.73
N ARG A 411 -2.60 -2.59 -9.83
CA ARG A 411 -1.52 -2.04 -10.64
C ARG A 411 -0.44 -1.46 -9.73
N PHE A 412 0.81 -1.54 -10.16
CA PHE A 412 1.95 -1.00 -9.42
C PHE A 412 2.97 -0.35 -10.35
N ARG A 413 3.56 0.77 -9.94
CA ARG A 413 4.79 1.32 -10.53
C ARG A 413 5.68 1.94 -9.45
N ALA A 414 6.99 1.86 -9.70
CA ALA A 414 8.00 2.38 -8.77
C ALA A 414 8.04 3.91 -8.71
N PHE A 415 7.79 4.59 -9.85
CA PHE A 415 7.82 6.06 -9.97
C PHE A 415 6.76 6.56 -10.95
N PRO A 416 5.98 7.61 -10.61
CA PRO A 416 4.98 8.16 -11.51
C PRO A 416 5.54 9.23 -12.46
N PRO A 417 4.98 9.36 -13.69
CA PRO A 417 5.43 10.32 -14.69
C PRO A 417 5.48 11.78 -14.20
N HIS A 418 4.51 12.24 -13.41
CA HIS A 418 4.52 13.61 -12.90
C HIS A 418 5.71 13.91 -11.98
N GLN A 419 6.15 12.96 -11.15
CA GLN A 419 7.34 13.13 -10.31
C GLN A 419 8.61 13.16 -11.16
N LEU A 420 8.72 12.29 -12.17
CA LEU A 420 9.84 12.31 -13.12
C LEU A 420 9.93 13.65 -13.87
N ARG A 421 8.79 14.24 -14.26
CA ARG A 421 8.74 15.58 -14.85
C ARG A 421 9.20 16.65 -13.85
N ARG A 422 8.80 16.55 -12.58
CA ARG A 422 9.25 17.46 -11.50
C ARG A 422 10.76 17.40 -11.26
N LEU A 423 11.35 16.22 -11.46
CA LEU A 423 12.79 15.97 -11.41
C LEU A 423 13.54 16.39 -12.70
N GLY A 424 12.85 16.85 -13.74
CA GLY A 424 13.44 17.23 -15.02
C GLY A 424 13.89 16.05 -15.89
N ILE A 425 13.42 14.83 -15.58
CA ILE A 425 13.75 13.58 -16.30
C ILE A 425 12.49 12.90 -16.85
N GLY A 426 11.48 13.70 -17.20
CA GLY A 426 10.19 13.22 -17.71
C GLY A 426 10.28 12.38 -18.99
N ASN A 427 11.37 12.53 -19.76
CA ASN A 427 11.66 11.71 -20.93
C ASN A 427 11.92 10.22 -20.59
N LEU A 428 12.12 9.88 -19.32
CA LEU A 428 12.27 8.49 -18.86
C LEU A 428 10.94 7.83 -18.49
N ALA A 429 9.81 8.55 -18.49
CA ALA A 429 8.53 8.05 -18.00
C ALA A 429 8.10 6.72 -18.65
N GLU A 430 8.25 6.58 -19.97
CA GLU A 430 7.89 5.36 -20.70
C GLU A 430 8.78 4.15 -20.39
N ARG A 431 9.92 4.37 -19.71
CA ARG A 431 10.85 3.29 -19.33
C ARG A 431 10.49 2.65 -18.00
N PHE A 432 9.59 3.27 -17.22
CA PHE A 432 9.06 2.71 -15.98
C PHE A 432 7.86 1.82 -16.30
N PRO A 433 7.95 0.50 -16.04
CA PRO A 433 6.83 -0.40 -16.27
C PRO A 433 5.70 -0.16 -15.26
N VAL A 434 4.47 -0.40 -15.70
CA VAL A 434 3.34 -0.62 -14.80
C VAL A 434 3.07 -2.11 -14.71
N PHE A 435 3.40 -2.68 -13.55
CA PHE A 435 3.17 -4.08 -13.25
C PHE A 435 1.73 -4.35 -12.85
N GLU A 436 1.26 -5.56 -13.10
CA GLU A 436 -0.05 -6.06 -12.65
C GLU A 436 0.17 -7.14 -11.59
N LEU A 437 -0.27 -6.85 -10.36
CA LEU A 437 -0.12 -7.74 -9.22
C LEU A 437 -1.24 -8.78 -9.16
N GLY A 438 -2.40 -8.45 -9.72
CA GLY A 438 -3.55 -9.33 -9.78
C GLY A 438 -4.65 -8.75 -10.66
N GLU A 439 -5.46 -9.63 -11.22
CA GLU A 439 -6.60 -9.29 -12.06
C GLU A 439 -7.83 -10.11 -11.66
N TYR A 440 -9.00 -9.53 -11.93
CA TYR A 440 -10.29 -10.18 -11.85
C TYR A 440 -11.13 -9.73 -13.04
N ASN A 441 -11.68 -10.69 -13.78
CA ASN A 441 -12.64 -10.44 -14.84
C ASN A 441 -13.94 -11.16 -14.49
N SER A 442 -15.05 -10.43 -14.42
CA SER A 442 -16.33 -11.04 -14.08
C SER A 442 -16.88 -11.87 -15.25
N PRO A 443 -17.73 -12.87 -14.97
CA PRO A 443 -18.72 -13.34 -15.95
C PRO A 443 -19.60 -12.18 -16.45
N ALA A 444 -20.40 -12.45 -17.49
CA ALA A 444 -21.42 -11.50 -17.93
C ALA A 444 -22.45 -11.27 -16.82
N ILE A 445 -22.68 -10.00 -16.49
CA ILE A 445 -23.65 -9.54 -15.50
C ILE A 445 -24.86 -9.02 -16.27
N PRO A 446 -25.99 -9.74 -16.30
CA PRO A 446 -27.18 -9.28 -17.02
C PRO A 446 -27.74 -8.01 -16.41
N VAL A 447 -28.11 -7.05 -17.26
CA VAL A 447 -28.77 -5.81 -16.86
C VAL A 447 -30.28 -5.97 -17.06
N LYS A 448 -31.01 -6.14 -15.95
CA LYS A 448 -32.48 -6.24 -16.00
C LYS A 448 -33.11 -4.86 -16.09
N LYS A 449 -34.25 -4.76 -16.79
CA LYS A 449 -35.11 -3.58 -16.69
C LYS A 449 -35.47 -3.34 -15.23
N SER A 450 -35.41 -2.09 -14.78
CA SER A 450 -36.05 -1.72 -13.52
C SER A 450 -37.53 -2.08 -13.63
N THR A 451 -38.03 -2.79 -12.62
CA THR A 451 -39.47 -2.98 -12.43
C THR A 451 -40.05 -1.90 -11.52
N ARG A 452 -39.21 -0.96 -11.05
CA ARG A 452 -39.58 0.24 -10.32
C ARG A 452 -40.08 1.27 -11.32
N GLN A 453 -41.37 1.59 -11.26
CA GLN A 453 -41.93 2.74 -11.96
C GLN A 453 -41.64 4.01 -11.14
N GLU A 454 -41.25 5.11 -11.78
CA GLU A 454 -41.17 6.40 -11.07
C GLU A 454 -42.52 6.71 -10.43
N GLY A 455 -42.47 7.15 -9.16
CA GLY A 455 -43.68 7.37 -8.38
C GLY A 455 -44.37 6.11 -7.86
N ILE A 456 -43.79 4.89 -7.97
CA ILE A 456 -44.33 3.69 -7.32
C ILE A 456 -43.25 2.95 -6.50
N THR A 457 -43.52 2.74 -5.20
CA THR A 457 -42.74 1.92 -4.28
C THR A 457 -43.50 0.64 -3.97
N ARG A 458 -42.97 -0.53 -4.36
CA ARG A 458 -43.64 -1.82 -4.11
C ARG A 458 -43.22 -2.45 -2.80
N VAL A 459 -44.18 -3.02 -2.09
CA VAL A 459 -43.97 -3.79 -0.86
C VAL A 459 -44.35 -5.25 -1.11
N PRO A 460 -43.46 -6.23 -0.88
CA PRO A 460 -42.13 -6.10 -0.27
C PRO A 460 -40.97 -5.87 -1.27
N GLU A 461 -41.23 -5.81 -2.58
CA GLU A 461 -40.17 -5.96 -3.60
C GLU A 461 -39.14 -4.82 -3.65
N ASP A 462 -39.59 -3.58 -3.44
CA ASP A 462 -38.71 -2.40 -3.41
C ASP A 462 -38.34 -2.02 -1.97
N VAL A 463 -39.26 -2.22 -1.01
CA VAL A 463 -39.03 -2.03 0.43
C VAL A 463 -39.70 -3.17 1.20
N ALA A 464 -38.92 -3.95 1.94
CA ALA A 464 -39.39 -5.16 2.61
C ALA A 464 -40.46 -4.93 3.70
N SER A 465 -40.52 -3.73 4.28
CA SER A 465 -41.45 -3.36 5.34
C SER A 465 -42.43 -2.30 4.86
N LEU A 466 -43.72 -2.53 5.06
CA LEU A 466 -44.78 -1.57 4.76
C LEU A 466 -44.62 -0.26 5.53
N ALA A 467 -44.29 -0.33 6.83
CA ALA A 467 -44.09 0.85 7.66
C ALA A 467 -42.90 1.70 7.17
N LYS A 468 -41.80 1.04 6.82
CA LYS A 468 -40.61 1.70 6.26
C LYS A 468 -40.92 2.34 4.89
N ALA A 469 -41.70 1.67 4.05
CA ALA A 469 -42.09 2.20 2.75
C ALA A 469 -42.91 3.50 2.86
N ILE A 470 -43.76 3.60 3.88
CA ILE A 470 -44.56 4.79 4.19
C ILE A 470 -43.70 5.93 4.76
N GLU A 471 -42.79 5.61 5.69
CA GLU A 471 -41.85 6.60 6.26
C GLU A 471 -40.98 7.26 5.18
N GLU A 472 -40.44 6.43 4.27
CA GLU A 472 -39.56 6.84 3.18
C GLU A 472 -40.33 7.42 1.97
N ALA A 473 -41.67 7.34 1.95
CA ALA A 473 -42.46 7.85 0.83
C ALA A 473 -42.28 9.37 0.65
N ALA A 474 -42.02 9.78 -0.60
CA ALA A 474 -42.07 11.18 -1.01
C ALA A 474 -43.49 11.57 -1.43
N ALA A 475 -43.81 12.87 -1.43
CA ALA A 475 -45.07 13.34 -1.96
C ALA A 475 -45.23 12.95 -3.45
N GLY A 476 -46.42 12.50 -3.84
CA GLY A 476 -46.76 12.01 -5.17
C GLY A 476 -46.42 10.53 -5.43
N THR A 477 -45.89 9.80 -4.44
CA THR A 477 -45.55 8.37 -4.61
C THR A 477 -46.76 7.46 -4.36
N VAL A 478 -46.81 6.30 -5.01
CA VAL A 478 -47.75 5.19 -4.78
C VAL A 478 -47.01 4.07 -4.08
N VAL A 479 -47.33 3.78 -2.83
CA VAL A 479 -46.90 2.59 -2.10
C VAL A 479 -47.82 1.43 -2.51
N SER A 480 -47.37 0.57 -3.42
CA SER A 480 -48.16 -0.56 -3.96
C SER A 480 -47.86 -1.87 -3.23
N VAL A 481 -48.82 -2.33 -2.43
CA VAL A 481 -48.70 -3.46 -1.50
C VAL A 481 -49.15 -4.76 -2.16
N ALA A 482 -48.28 -5.77 -2.17
CA ALA A 482 -48.60 -7.10 -2.67
C ALA A 482 -49.60 -7.84 -1.76
N PRO A 483 -50.34 -8.84 -2.28
CA PRO A 483 -51.21 -9.69 -1.48
C PRO A 483 -50.52 -10.30 -0.26
N GLY A 484 -51.24 -10.39 0.86
CA GLY A 484 -50.74 -10.98 2.10
C GLY A 484 -51.35 -10.37 3.35
N THR A 485 -50.93 -10.87 4.51
CA THR A 485 -51.28 -10.32 5.82
C THR A 485 -50.08 -9.58 6.38
N TYR A 486 -50.26 -8.30 6.71
CA TYR A 486 -49.24 -7.42 7.26
C TYR A 486 -49.59 -7.09 8.70
N ASP A 487 -48.92 -7.75 9.63
CA ASP A 487 -49.07 -7.53 11.07
C ASP A 487 -48.37 -6.25 11.49
N LEU A 488 -49.16 -5.24 11.82
CA LEU A 488 -48.74 -3.93 12.27
C LEU A 488 -48.51 -3.97 13.79
N ALA A 489 -47.30 -3.64 14.23
CA ALA A 489 -47.00 -3.44 15.65
C ALA A 489 -47.59 -2.12 16.18
N GLU A 490 -47.75 -1.13 15.30
CA GLU A 490 -48.37 0.17 15.54
C GLU A 490 -49.18 0.60 14.31
N PRO A 491 -50.20 1.48 14.46
CA PRO A 491 -50.93 2.03 13.31
C PRO A 491 -50.00 2.70 12.31
N LEU A 492 -50.28 2.54 11.01
CA LEU A 492 -49.54 3.21 9.94
C LEU A 492 -49.81 4.71 9.98
N ARG A 493 -48.75 5.50 10.18
CA ARG A 493 -48.84 6.96 10.29
C ARG A 493 -48.53 7.60 8.95
N PHE A 494 -49.43 8.45 8.47
CA PHE A 494 -49.16 9.39 7.39
C PHE A 494 -48.52 10.63 8.03
N PRO A 495 -47.32 11.05 7.60
CA PRO A 495 -46.57 12.12 8.25
C PRO A 495 -46.74 13.47 7.53
N GLY A 496 -47.98 13.88 7.22
CA GLY A 496 -48.22 15.16 6.53
C GLY A 496 -47.78 15.18 5.07
N LYS A 497 -47.69 14.01 4.41
CA LYS A 497 -47.27 13.86 3.01
C LYS A 497 -48.39 13.26 2.16
N ASP A 498 -48.57 13.81 0.96
CA ASP A 498 -49.53 13.31 -0.02
C ASP A 498 -48.93 12.13 -0.80
N PHE A 499 -49.22 10.90 -0.40
CA PHE A 499 -48.87 9.69 -1.15
C PHE A 499 -50.08 8.74 -1.19
N VAL A 500 -50.09 7.82 -2.16
CA VAL A 500 -51.15 6.81 -2.30
C VAL A 500 -50.67 5.50 -1.71
N LEU A 501 -51.40 4.91 -0.78
CA LEU A 501 -51.21 3.52 -0.36
C LEU A 501 -52.22 2.64 -1.11
N GLU A 502 -51.75 1.72 -1.93
CA GLU A 502 -52.60 0.93 -2.83
C GLU A 502 -52.41 -0.57 -2.61
N SER A 503 -53.51 -1.32 -2.51
CA SER A 503 -53.47 -2.77 -2.63
C SER A 503 -53.39 -3.22 -4.09
N ARG A 504 -52.35 -3.96 -4.45
CA ARG A 504 -52.08 -4.38 -5.83
C ARG A 504 -53.16 -5.31 -6.42
N GLU A 505 -53.78 -6.14 -5.59
CA GLU A 505 -54.86 -7.05 -6.01
C GLU A 505 -56.18 -6.78 -5.27
N GLY A 506 -56.31 -5.57 -4.73
CA GLY A 506 -57.51 -5.14 -4.01
C GLY A 506 -57.56 -5.56 -2.53
N PRO A 507 -58.52 -5.00 -1.78
CA PRO A 507 -58.58 -5.15 -0.33
C PRO A 507 -58.84 -6.59 0.13
N GLU A 508 -59.45 -7.42 -0.71
CA GLU A 508 -59.74 -8.83 -0.40
C GLU A 508 -58.49 -9.72 -0.31
N LYS A 509 -57.37 -9.25 -0.88
CA LYS A 509 -56.12 -10.00 -0.99
C LYS A 509 -54.99 -9.44 -0.12
N THR A 510 -55.18 -8.25 0.44
CA THR A 510 -54.17 -7.53 1.24
C THR A 510 -54.78 -7.12 2.56
N ILE A 511 -54.40 -7.81 3.63
CA ILE A 511 -54.97 -7.66 4.97
C ILE A 511 -53.96 -6.91 5.84
N LEU A 512 -54.38 -5.79 6.44
CA LEU A 512 -53.64 -5.13 7.50
C LEU A 512 -54.20 -5.59 8.85
N SER A 513 -53.37 -6.20 9.68
CA SER A 513 -53.73 -6.66 11.03
C SER A 513 -53.08 -5.75 12.06
N GLY A 514 -53.85 -5.26 13.04
CA GLY A 514 -53.34 -4.36 14.08
C GLY A 514 -52.71 -5.11 15.26
N PRO A 515 -52.06 -4.38 16.18
CA PRO A 515 -51.50 -4.97 17.38
C PRO A 515 -52.62 -5.45 18.32
N GLY A 516 -52.94 -6.74 18.28
CA GLY A 516 -53.64 -7.47 19.34
C GLY A 516 -55.03 -6.99 19.74
N THR A 517 -55.92 -6.65 18.80
CA THR A 517 -57.32 -6.36 19.15
C THR A 517 -58.05 -7.63 19.58
N LYS A 518 -58.33 -7.78 20.88
CA LYS A 518 -59.43 -8.64 21.32
C LYS A 518 -60.74 -8.13 20.66
N PRO A 519 -61.67 -9.02 20.24
CA PRO A 519 -62.84 -8.65 19.41
C PRO A 519 -63.84 -7.65 20.01
N ALA A 520 -63.60 -7.12 21.22
CA ALA A 520 -64.55 -6.32 21.98
C ALA A 520 -64.28 -4.80 21.99
N ALA A 521 -63.15 -4.33 21.47
CA ALA A 521 -62.90 -2.89 21.32
C ALA A 521 -63.28 -2.48 19.89
N ARG A 522 -64.42 -1.80 19.75
CA ARG A 522 -64.98 -1.38 18.45
C ARG A 522 -64.20 -0.27 17.73
N GLU A 523 -63.06 0.18 18.26
CA GLU A 523 -62.28 1.28 17.68
C GLU A 523 -60.78 1.03 17.86
N ALA A 524 -60.16 0.35 16.91
CA ALA A 524 -58.71 0.36 16.72
C ALA A 524 -58.41 0.94 15.34
N SER A 525 -57.65 2.03 15.30
CA SER A 525 -57.22 2.64 14.03
C SER A 525 -56.01 1.90 13.49
N LEU A 526 -56.08 1.38 12.26
CA LEU A 526 -54.92 0.79 11.56
C LEU A 526 -54.10 1.86 10.82
N LEU A 527 -54.72 3.01 10.55
CA LEU A 527 -54.17 4.12 9.78
C LEU A 527 -54.45 5.42 10.55
N VAL A 528 -53.44 6.27 10.68
CA VAL A 528 -53.54 7.58 11.36
C VAL A 528 -52.97 8.66 10.45
N PHE A 529 -53.81 9.64 10.13
CA PHE A 529 -53.40 10.88 9.46
C PHE A 529 -53.11 11.93 10.54
N THR A 530 -51.92 12.53 10.53
CA THR A 530 -51.42 13.26 11.70
C THR A 530 -51.67 14.77 11.61
N ALA A 531 -51.18 15.42 10.54
CA ALA A 531 -51.48 16.80 10.15
C ALA A 531 -50.67 17.19 8.91
N GLY A 532 -51.30 17.89 7.96
CA GLY A 532 -50.63 18.43 6.77
C GLY A 532 -50.92 17.67 5.47
N GLU A 533 -51.58 16.52 5.54
CA GLU A 533 -52.08 15.77 4.38
C GLU A 533 -53.27 16.48 3.72
N THR A 534 -53.34 16.44 2.39
CA THR A 534 -54.47 16.93 1.60
C THR A 534 -55.35 15.78 1.12
N ALA A 535 -56.38 16.08 0.32
CA ALA A 535 -57.20 15.06 -0.35
C ALA A 535 -56.40 14.14 -1.31
N ALA A 536 -55.13 14.45 -1.58
CA ALA A 536 -54.24 13.62 -2.38
C ALA A 536 -53.58 12.47 -1.59
N ALA A 537 -53.64 12.47 -0.25
CA ALA A 537 -53.27 11.31 0.55
C ALA A 537 -54.41 10.27 0.51
N VAL A 538 -54.19 9.15 -0.16
CA VAL A 538 -55.24 8.16 -0.48
C VAL A 538 -54.82 6.77 -0.02
N VAL A 539 -55.75 6.01 0.55
CA VAL A 539 -55.62 4.55 0.73
C VAL A 539 -56.67 3.90 -0.18
N ARG A 540 -56.28 2.98 -1.06
CA ARG A 540 -57.19 2.36 -2.04
C ARG A 540 -56.93 0.89 -2.34
#